data_AF-A0A9N9HQ23-F1
#
_entry.id   AF-A0A9N9HQ23-F1
#
_cell.length_a   1.000
_cell.length_b   1.000
_cell.length_c   1.000
_cell.angle_alpha   90.00
_cell.angle_beta   90.00
_cell.angle_gamma   90.00
#
_symmetry.space_group_name_H-M   'P 1'
#
loop_
_entity.id
_entity.type
_entity.pdbx_description
1 polymer ?
#
loop_
_entity_poly.entity_id
_entity_poly.type
_entity_poly.pdbx_seq_one_letter_code
_entity_poly.pdbx_strand_id
1 'polypeptide(L)'
;MDLKISDQCPVYASFFGHAGVAAAMIFSSIGAAYGTTKAGIGIAGAGTFRPELIMKSLLPVIMAGIIAVYGLVISVLICGSCLTVGLAGLGAGYSIGAVGDAFVRAYAQQTRLFVSMILMLIFAEVLGLYGLIVGLILNTKARRSFEKFKEIKTQCVLAKHQFSRNA
;
A
#
# COMPACT_ATOMS: atom_id res chain seq x y z
N MET A 1 15.75 -34.85 -13.72
CA MET A 1 14.52 -34.05 -13.49
C MET A 1 14.66 -33.08 -12.31
N ASP A 2 15.49 -33.37 -11.29
CA ASP A 2 15.79 -32.43 -10.18
C ASP A 2 16.45 -31.10 -10.61
N LEU A 3 17.29 -31.10 -11.66
CA LEU A 3 17.98 -29.87 -12.11
C LEU A 3 17.02 -28.75 -12.54
N LYS A 4 15.89 -29.07 -13.18
CA LYS A 4 14.94 -28.06 -13.69
C LYS A 4 14.23 -27.28 -12.58
N ILE A 5 14.09 -27.87 -11.39
CA ILE A 5 13.44 -27.24 -10.24
C ILE A 5 14.38 -26.27 -9.52
N SER A 6 15.69 -26.54 -9.51
CA SER A 6 16.69 -25.67 -8.87
C SER A 6 16.94 -24.38 -9.66
N ASP A 7 16.97 -24.45 -10.99
CA ASP A 7 17.15 -23.26 -11.85
C ASP A 7 15.96 -22.27 -11.76
N GLN A 8 14.76 -22.75 -11.42
CA GLN A 8 13.56 -21.92 -11.30
C GLN A 8 13.48 -21.16 -9.97
N CYS A 9 14.24 -21.59 -8.95
CA CYS A 9 14.16 -21.07 -7.58
C CYS A 9 15.56 -20.82 -7.01
N PRO A 10 16.28 -19.78 -7.48
CA PRO A 10 17.60 -19.46 -6.95
C PRO A 10 17.55 -19.01 -5.49
N VAL A 11 18.61 -19.27 -4.72
CA VAL A 11 18.71 -18.99 -3.27
C VAL A 11 18.55 -17.50 -2.93
N TYR A 12 18.84 -16.60 -3.89
CA TYR A 12 18.67 -15.15 -3.75
C TYR A 12 17.23 -14.66 -3.96
N ALA A 13 16.29 -15.52 -4.39
CA ALA A 13 14.90 -15.11 -4.65
C ALA A 13 14.20 -14.52 -3.39
N SER A 14 14.50 -15.08 -2.21
CA SER A 14 13.93 -14.62 -0.93
C SER A 14 14.37 -13.21 -0.53
N PHE A 15 15.54 -12.75 -0.99
CA PHE A 15 16.03 -11.40 -0.72
C PHE A 15 15.09 -10.36 -1.33
N PHE A 16 14.71 -10.53 -2.59
CA PHE A 16 13.78 -9.62 -3.28
C PHE A 16 12.38 -9.64 -2.64
N GLY A 17 11.97 -10.80 -2.09
CA GLY A 17 10.79 -10.97 -1.25
C GLY A 17 10.71 -9.97 -0.09
N HIS A 18 11.71 -10.02 0.79
CA HIS A 18 11.76 -9.18 1.99
C HIS A 18 12.07 -7.71 1.68
N ALA A 19 12.93 -7.45 0.69
CA ALA A 19 13.21 -6.08 0.26
C ALA A 19 11.93 -5.37 -0.23
N GLY A 20 11.07 -6.07 -0.98
CA GLY A 20 9.80 -5.52 -1.45
C GLY A 20 8.83 -5.19 -0.30
N VAL A 21 8.74 -6.05 0.72
CA VAL A 21 7.91 -5.83 1.92
C VAL A 21 8.40 -4.62 2.71
N ALA A 22 9.72 -4.53 2.95
CA ALA A 22 10.33 -3.40 3.65
C ALA A 22 10.11 -2.08 2.89
N ALA A 23 10.37 -2.07 1.58
CA ALA A 23 10.19 -0.88 0.75
C ALA A 23 8.74 -0.40 0.73
N ALA A 24 7.77 -1.30 0.64
CA ALA A 24 6.35 -0.95 0.65
C ALA A 24 5.92 -0.27 1.96
N MET A 25 6.37 -0.79 3.11
CA MET A 25 6.06 -0.22 4.41
C MET A 25 6.70 1.15 4.59
N ILE A 26 7.99 1.29 4.24
CA ILE A 26 8.74 2.54 4.43
C ILE A 26 8.14 3.65 3.56
N PHE A 27 7.94 3.40 2.25
CA PHE A 27 7.40 4.41 1.35
C PHE A 27 5.96 4.82 1.70
N SER A 28 5.12 3.86 2.09
CA SER A 28 3.76 4.17 2.52
C SER A 28 3.73 4.98 3.83
N SER A 29 4.60 4.63 4.78
CA SER A 29 4.73 5.37 6.05
C SER A 29 5.20 6.80 5.83
N ILE A 30 6.14 7.02 4.90
CA ILE A 30 6.60 8.37 4.53
C ILE A 30 5.46 9.18 3.89
N GLY A 31 4.68 8.57 2.99
CA GLY A 31 3.51 9.23 2.38
C GLY A 31 2.48 9.67 3.41
N ALA A 32 2.13 8.78 4.34
CA ALA A 32 1.19 9.06 5.42
C ALA A 32 1.72 10.13 6.40
N ALA A 33 3.00 10.05 6.76
CA ALA A 33 3.65 11.04 7.61
C ALA A 33 3.63 12.43 6.97
N TYR A 34 4.01 12.54 5.69
CA TYR A 34 4.01 13.82 4.98
C TYR A 34 2.60 14.43 4.87
N GLY A 35 1.61 13.61 4.51
CA GLY A 35 0.21 14.04 4.45
C GLY A 35 -0.30 14.56 5.79
N THR A 36 0.06 13.88 6.87
CA THR A 36 -0.31 14.25 8.24
C THR A 36 0.37 15.53 8.70
N THR A 37 1.69 15.68 8.49
CA THR A 37 2.43 16.86 8.94
C THR A 37 1.95 18.13 8.23
N LYS A 38 1.77 18.09 6.91
CA LYS A 38 1.32 19.28 6.15
C LYS A 38 -0.10 19.68 6.52
N ALA A 39 -1.04 18.73 6.61
CA ALA A 39 -2.39 19.02 7.07
C ALA A 39 -2.41 19.53 8.52
N GLY A 40 -1.61 18.93 9.41
CA GLY A 40 -1.51 19.31 10.81
C GLY A 40 -1.04 20.74 11.03
N ILE A 41 -0.07 21.22 10.24
CA ILE A 41 0.40 22.62 10.30
C ILE A 41 -0.73 23.59 9.93
N GLY A 42 -1.50 23.29 8.87
CA GLY A 42 -2.66 24.08 8.48
C GLY A 42 -3.77 24.11 9.54
N ILE A 43 -4.06 22.96 10.16
CA ILE A 43 -5.07 22.83 11.23
C ILE A 43 -4.63 23.61 12.48
N ALA A 44 -3.38 23.46 12.91
CA ALA A 44 -2.86 24.18 14.07
C ALA A 44 -2.87 25.70 13.85
N GLY A 45 -2.54 26.16 12.64
CA GLY A 45 -2.59 27.58 12.28
C GLY A 45 -4.00 28.15 12.20
N ALA A 46 -4.99 27.38 11.74
CA ALA A 46 -6.39 27.80 11.71
C ALA A 46 -7.10 27.68 13.09
N GLY A 47 -6.66 26.71 13.90
CA GLY A 47 -7.27 26.36 15.18
C GLY A 47 -7.11 27.42 16.27
N THR A 48 -6.10 28.28 16.18
CA THR A 48 -5.92 29.42 17.11
C THR A 48 -6.94 30.53 16.89
N PHE A 49 -7.48 30.66 15.67
CA PHE A 49 -8.45 31.69 15.34
C PHE A 49 -9.89 31.20 15.47
N ARG A 50 -10.18 29.96 15.06
CA ARG A 50 -11.53 29.37 15.05
C ARG A 50 -11.52 27.89 15.48
N PRO A 51 -11.50 27.60 16.79
CA PRO A 51 -11.39 26.23 17.29
C PRO A 51 -12.61 25.36 16.94
N GLU A 52 -13.79 25.96 16.74
CA GLU A 52 -15.00 25.25 16.31
C GLU A 52 -14.88 24.52 14.95
N LEU A 53 -13.88 24.89 14.12
CA LEU A 53 -13.69 24.29 12.80
C LEU A 53 -12.73 23.08 12.80
N ILE A 54 -11.97 22.87 13.89
CA ILE A 54 -10.89 21.86 13.97
C ILE A 54 -11.41 20.46 13.67
N MET A 55 -12.54 20.08 14.26
CA MET A 55 -13.13 18.73 14.10
C MET A 55 -13.49 18.42 12.65
N LYS A 56 -13.93 19.42 11.87
CA LYS A 56 -14.28 19.23 10.45
C LYS A 56 -13.03 19.16 9.56
N SER A 57 -11.96 19.83 9.95
CA SER A 57 -10.68 19.85 9.21
C SER A 57 -9.78 18.64 9.44
N LEU A 58 -10.19 17.64 10.25
CA LEU A 58 -9.40 16.42 10.49
C LEU A 58 -9.42 15.42 9.32
N LEU A 59 -10.30 15.60 8.33
CA LEU A 59 -10.42 14.68 7.20
C LEU A 59 -9.12 14.42 6.43
N PRO A 60 -8.27 15.41 6.09
CA PRO A 60 -7.00 15.16 5.39
C PRO A 60 -6.03 14.29 6.20
N VAL A 61 -6.03 14.43 7.54
CA VAL A 61 -5.17 13.63 8.43
C VAL A 61 -5.61 12.17 8.42
N ILE A 62 -6.92 11.93 8.52
CA ILE A 62 -7.47 10.57 8.50
C ILE A 62 -7.18 9.90 7.15
N MET A 63 -7.37 10.61 6.03
CA MET A 63 -7.11 10.05 4.69
C MET A 63 -5.63 9.72 4.49
N ALA A 64 -4.71 10.60 4.91
CA ALA A 64 -3.27 10.28 4.90
C ALA A 64 -2.94 9.00 5.72
N GLY A 65 -3.65 8.76 6.82
CA GLY A 65 -3.49 7.55 7.64
C GLY A 65 -3.92 6.26 6.92
N ILE A 66 -4.94 6.32 6.06
CA ILE A 66 -5.45 5.14 5.35
C ILE A 66 -4.41 4.61 4.36
N ILE A 67 -3.60 5.48 3.76
CA ILE A 67 -2.48 5.09 2.88
C ILE A 67 -1.51 4.13 3.58
N ALA A 68 -1.15 4.40 4.84
CA ALA A 68 -0.27 3.52 5.61
C ALA A 68 -0.88 2.12 5.78
N VAL A 69 -2.20 2.03 5.97
CA VAL A 69 -2.92 0.77 6.08
C VAL A 69 -2.87 -0.01 4.77
N TYR A 70 -2.93 0.64 3.61
CA TYR A 70 -2.74 -0.04 2.32
C TYR A 70 -1.37 -0.71 2.20
N GLY A 71 -0.32 -0.04 2.68
CA GLY A 71 1.03 -0.61 2.77
C GLY A 71 1.10 -1.80 3.73
N LEU A 72 0.45 -1.70 4.88
CA LEU A 72 0.40 -2.76 5.89
C LEU A 72 -0.34 -4.01 5.41
N VAL A 73 -1.50 -3.86 4.79
CA VAL A 73 -2.29 -5.01 4.30
C VAL A 73 -1.49 -5.78 3.25
N ILE A 74 -0.82 -5.08 2.34
CA ILE A 74 -0.07 -5.72 1.26
C ILE A 74 1.24 -6.35 1.76
N SER A 75 1.94 -5.72 2.70
CA SER A 75 3.16 -6.27 3.29
C SER A 75 2.91 -7.59 4.04
N VAL A 76 1.74 -7.74 4.66
CA VAL A 76 1.32 -8.98 5.33
C VAL A 76 0.89 -10.05 4.31
N LEU A 77 0.32 -9.66 3.16
CA LEU A 77 -0.24 -10.60 2.18
C LEU A 77 0.73 -11.09 1.09
N ILE A 78 1.79 -10.32 0.78
CA ILE A 78 2.67 -10.55 -0.37
C ILE A 78 4.13 -10.50 0.04
N CYS A 79 4.93 -11.46 -0.43
CA CYS A 79 6.39 -11.43 -0.34
C CYS A 79 6.98 -11.06 -1.72
N GLY A 80 7.37 -9.80 -1.95
CA GLY A 80 8.28 -9.41 -3.04
C GLY A 80 7.75 -8.52 -4.18
N SER A 81 6.46 -8.21 -4.27
CA SER A 81 5.92 -7.34 -5.36
C SER A 81 5.10 -6.16 -4.83
N CYS A 82 5.55 -5.57 -3.72
CA CYS A 82 4.79 -4.58 -2.95
C CYS A 82 5.18 -3.12 -3.27
N LEU A 83 6.21 -2.90 -4.10
CA LEU A 83 6.75 -1.57 -4.38
C LEU A 83 5.73 -0.64 -5.06
N THR A 84 4.82 -1.19 -5.87
CA THR A 84 3.76 -0.43 -6.54
C THR A 84 2.86 0.30 -5.54
N VAL A 85 2.54 -0.35 -4.42
CA VAL A 85 1.69 0.22 -3.36
C VAL A 85 2.44 1.29 -2.58
N GLY A 86 3.70 1.03 -2.23
CA GLY A 86 4.53 1.99 -1.50
C GLY A 86 4.72 3.29 -2.29
N LEU A 87 5.12 3.21 -3.57
CA LEU A 87 5.35 4.39 -4.41
C LEU A 87 4.05 5.13 -4.75
N ALA A 88 2.97 4.42 -5.05
CA ALA A 88 1.65 5.04 -5.27
C ALA A 88 1.16 5.74 -4.00
N GLY A 89 1.32 5.11 -2.83
CA GLY A 89 0.99 5.69 -1.54
C GLY A 89 1.82 6.93 -1.21
N LEU A 90 3.11 6.96 -1.54
CA LEU A 90 3.92 8.17 -1.39
C LEU A 90 3.41 9.32 -2.26
N GLY A 91 3.10 9.05 -3.53
CA GLY A 91 2.55 10.05 -4.45
C GLY A 91 1.19 10.59 -3.98
N ALA A 92 0.28 9.69 -3.60
CA ALA A 92 -1.02 10.05 -3.04
C ALA A 92 -0.86 10.89 -1.76
N GLY A 93 -0.04 10.44 -0.80
CA GLY A 93 0.21 11.16 0.45
C GLY A 93 0.83 12.54 0.26
N TYR A 94 1.71 12.70 -0.73
CA TYR A 94 2.24 14.01 -1.11
C TYR A 94 1.15 14.96 -1.61
N SER A 95 0.29 14.47 -2.52
CA SER A 95 -0.82 15.26 -3.07
C SER A 95 -1.85 15.64 -1.99
N ILE A 96 -2.20 14.71 -1.09
CA ILE A 96 -3.12 14.95 0.03
C ILE A 96 -2.54 15.98 0.99
N GLY A 97 -1.25 15.91 1.30
CA GLY A 97 -0.59 16.87 2.19
C GLY A 97 -0.58 18.29 1.62
N ALA A 98 -0.21 18.44 0.35
CA ALA A 98 -0.14 19.74 -0.32
C ALA A 98 -1.53 20.38 -0.48
N VAL A 99 -2.50 19.60 -0.94
CA VAL A 99 -3.90 20.03 -1.09
C VAL A 99 -4.51 20.31 0.29
N GLY A 100 -4.25 19.45 1.28
CA GLY A 100 -4.77 19.57 2.64
C GLY A 100 -4.37 20.86 3.35
N ASP A 101 -3.08 21.27 3.32
CA ASP A 101 -2.65 22.52 3.97
C ASP A 101 -3.31 23.75 3.33
N ALA A 102 -3.39 23.80 1.99
CA ALA A 102 -4.04 24.89 1.28
C ALA A 102 -5.56 24.96 1.56
N PHE A 103 -6.24 23.81 1.53
CA PHE A 103 -7.68 23.75 1.77
C PHE A 103 -8.05 24.07 3.22
N VAL A 104 -7.28 23.64 4.21
CA VAL A 104 -7.56 23.96 5.62
C VAL A 104 -7.41 25.47 5.86
N ARG A 105 -6.39 26.11 5.28
CA ARG A 105 -6.21 27.57 5.36
C ARG A 105 -7.32 28.33 4.64
N ALA A 106 -7.76 27.87 3.47
CA ALA A 106 -8.88 28.46 2.74
C ALA A 106 -10.23 28.25 3.47
N TYR A 107 -10.42 27.08 4.08
CA TYR A 107 -11.60 26.76 4.87
C TYR A 107 -11.75 27.66 6.10
N ALA A 108 -10.63 28.12 6.67
CA ALA A 108 -10.65 29.12 7.73
C ALA A 108 -11.27 30.45 7.30
N GLN A 109 -11.23 30.82 6.00
CA GLN A 109 -11.84 32.04 5.47
C GLN A 109 -13.33 31.85 5.12
N GLN A 110 -13.68 30.71 4.50
CA GLN A 110 -15.05 30.40 4.08
C GLN A 110 -15.40 28.92 4.30
N THR A 111 -16.40 28.66 5.15
CA THR A 111 -16.85 27.29 5.46
C THR A 111 -17.60 26.60 4.33
N ARG A 112 -17.99 27.33 3.27
CA ARG A 112 -18.61 26.72 2.07
C ARG A 112 -17.63 25.90 1.23
N LEU A 113 -16.32 26.03 1.44
CA LEU A 113 -15.30 25.26 0.72
C LEU A 113 -15.15 23.81 1.22
N PHE A 114 -15.91 23.40 2.24
CA PHE A 114 -15.85 22.06 2.84
C PHE A 114 -16.05 20.93 1.83
N VAL A 115 -17.01 21.07 0.92
CA VAL A 115 -17.32 20.03 -0.07
C VAL A 115 -16.19 19.90 -1.10
N SER A 116 -15.62 21.03 -1.52
CA SER A 116 -14.49 21.05 -2.47
C SER A 116 -13.24 20.40 -1.88
N MET A 117 -12.99 20.60 -0.57
CA MET A 117 -11.93 19.91 0.17
C MET A 117 -12.10 18.40 0.10
N ILE A 118 -13.29 17.88 0.40
CA ILE A 118 -13.56 16.43 0.38
C ILE A 118 -13.37 15.86 -1.03
N LEU A 119 -13.95 16.52 -2.04
CA LEU A 119 -13.90 16.03 -3.42
C LEU A 119 -12.46 15.89 -3.92
N MET A 120 -11.62 16.90 -3.68
CA MET A 120 -10.22 16.86 -4.09
C MET A 120 -9.41 15.80 -3.32
N LEU A 121 -9.71 15.58 -2.03
CA LEU A 121 -9.05 14.54 -1.23
C LEU A 121 -9.41 13.13 -1.70
N ILE A 122 -10.65 12.88 -2.13
CA ILE A 122 -11.05 11.57 -2.67
C ILE A 122 -10.30 11.26 -3.97
N PHE A 123 -10.20 12.22 -4.89
CA PHE A 123 -9.45 12.01 -6.14
C PHE A 123 -7.96 11.72 -5.89
N ALA A 124 -7.37 12.39 -4.90
CA ALA A 124 -6.00 12.12 -4.48
C ALA A 124 -5.83 10.71 -3.89
N GLU A 125 -6.77 10.27 -3.05
CA GLU A 125 -6.73 8.94 -2.40
C GLU A 125 -6.86 7.79 -3.40
N VAL A 126 -7.66 7.97 -4.46
CA VAL A 126 -7.87 6.95 -5.50
C VAL A 126 -6.56 6.54 -6.17
N LEU A 127 -5.55 7.42 -6.23
CA LEU A 127 -4.20 7.08 -6.70
C LEU A 127 -3.54 5.97 -5.86
N GLY A 128 -3.71 6.03 -4.53
CA GLY A 128 -3.24 5.00 -3.60
C GLY A 128 -4.03 3.69 -3.74
N LEU A 129 -5.34 3.79 -3.92
CA LEU A 129 -6.21 2.63 -4.18
C LEU A 129 -5.83 1.88 -5.46
N TYR A 130 -5.48 2.59 -6.54
CA TYR A 130 -5.00 1.94 -7.76
C TYR A 130 -3.72 1.13 -7.51
N GLY A 131 -2.80 1.65 -6.68
CA GLY A 131 -1.62 0.91 -6.25
C GLY A 131 -1.96 -0.41 -5.55
N LEU A 132 -2.93 -0.38 -4.64
CA LEU A 132 -3.41 -1.57 -3.90
C LEU A 132 -4.01 -2.62 -4.84
N ILE A 133 -4.89 -2.22 -5.76
CA ILE A 133 -5.55 -3.12 -6.71
C ILE A 133 -4.50 -3.85 -7.56
N VAL A 134 -3.52 -3.12 -8.09
CA VAL A 134 -2.43 -3.71 -8.87
C VAL A 134 -1.61 -4.69 -8.01
N GLY A 135 -1.29 -4.32 -6.77
CA GLY A 135 -0.60 -5.21 -5.82
C GLY A 135 -1.34 -6.53 -5.59
N LEU A 136 -2.67 -6.47 -5.39
CA LEU A 136 -3.49 -7.67 -5.19
C LEU A 136 -3.54 -8.57 -6.43
N ILE A 137 -3.68 -7.99 -7.63
CA ILE A 137 -3.67 -8.77 -8.88
C ILE A 137 -2.34 -9.51 -9.05
N LEU A 138 -1.22 -8.86 -8.71
CA LEU A 138 0.10 -9.50 -8.73
C LEU A 138 0.18 -10.64 -7.71
N ASN A 139 -0.42 -10.49 -6.52
CA ASN A 139 -0.50 -11.59 -5.54
C ASN A 139 -1.25 -12.80 -6.06
N THR A 140 -2.40 -12.58 -6.72
CA THR A 140 -3.22 -13.67 -7.25
C THR A 140 -2.47 -14.44 -8.34
N LYS A 141 -1.70 -13.75 -9.20
CA LYS A 141 -0.83 -14.39 -10.19
C LYS A 141 0.31 -15.18 -9.54
N ALA A 142 0.94 -14.60 -8.51
CA ALA A 142 2.01 -15.26 -7.75
C ALA A 142 1.51 -16.55 -7.07
N ARG A 143 0.33 -16.50 -6.43
CA ARG A 143 -0.31 -17.67 -5.82
C ARG A 143 -0.59 -18.79 -6.82
N ARG A 144 -1.09 -18.48 -8.01
CA ARG A 144 -1.37 -19.49 -9.05
C ARG A 144 -0.11 -20.21 -9.53
N SER A 145 1.02 -19.49 -9.59
CA SER A 145 2.32 -20.10 -9.90
C SER A 145 2.80 -21.03 -8.78
N PHE A 146 2.57 -20.65 -7.52
CA PHE A 146 2.87 -21.48 -6.35
C PHE A 146 1.98 -22.73 -6.27
N GLU A 147 0.70 -22.62 -6.67
CA GLU A 147 -0.23 -23.75 -6.73
C GLU A 147 0.20 -24.81 -7.76
N LYS A 148 0.62 -24.38 -8.95
CA LYS A 148 1.24 -25.28 -9.96
C LYS A 148 2.47 -26.00 -9.41
N PHE A 149 3.30 -25.29 -8.65
CA PHE A 149 4.47 -25.91 -8.02
C PHE A 149 4.09 -26.94 -6.95
N LYS A 150 3.05 -26.67 -6.17
CA LYS A 150 2.50 -27.60 -5.17
C LYS A 150 1.92 -28.86 -5.84
N GLU A 151 1.21 -28.71 -6.96
CA GLU A 151 0.73 -29.84 -7.78
C GLU A 151 1.89 -30.70 -8.30
N ILE A 152 2.96 -30.08 -8.82
CA ILE A 152 4.14 -30.81 -9.31
C ILE A 152 4.85 -31.56 -8.17
N LYS A 153 4.98 -30.96 -6.98
CA LYS A 153 5.59 -31.62 -5.83
C LYS A 153 4.73 -32.79 -5.32
N THR A 154 3.41 -32.64 -5.27
CA THR A 154 2.49 -33.72 -4.90
C THR A 154 2.49 -34.84 -5.93
N GLN A 155 2.50 -34.54 -7.23
CA GLN A 155 2.65 -35.55 -8.29
C GLN A 155 4.00 -36.27 -8.22
N CYS A 156 5.10 -35.57 -7.92
CA CYS A 156 6.40 -36.20 -7.79
C CYS A 156 6.52 -37.07 -6.53
N VAL A 157 5.89 -36.68 -5.41
CA VAL A 157 5.81 -37.51 -4.18
C VAL A 157 4.93 -38.74 -4.40
N LEU A 158 3.78 -38.59 -5.07
CA LEU A 158 2.91 -39.72 -5.44
C LEU A 158 3.60 -40.67 -6.43
N ALA A 159 4.34 -40.15 -7.41
CA ALA A 159 5.14 -40.96 -8.33
C ALA A 159 6.28 -41.69 -7.60
N LYS A 160 6.91 -41.08 -6.59
CA LYS A 160 7.92 -41.75 -5.74
C LYS A 160 7.30 -42.86 -4.87
N HIS A 161 6.07 -42.65 -4.39
CA HIS A 161 5.32 -43.65 -3.61
C HIS A 161 4.77 -44.80 -4.47
N GLN A 162 4.47 -44.59 -5.76
CA GLN A 162 4.15 -45.67 -6.70
C GLN A 162 5.41 -46.44 -7.12
N PHE A 163 6.55 -45.76 -7.29
CA PHE A 163 7.81 -46.43 -7.59
C PHE A 163 8.31 -47.30 -6.42
N SER A 164 8.13 -46.87 -5.17
CA SER A 164 8.45 -47.68 -3.98
C SER A 164 7.46 -48.83 -3.69
N ARG A 165 6.32 -48.88 -4.37
CA ARG A 165 5.32 -49.97 -4.23
C ARG A 165 5.41 -51.03 -5.34
N ASN A 166 6.10 -50.72 -6.44
CA ASN A 166 6.29 -51.59 -7.60
C ASN A 166 7.77 -52.03 -7.78
N ALA A 167 8.58 -51.90 -6.72
CA ALA A 167 9.96 -52.37 -6.62
C ALA A 167 10.11 -53.31 -5.42
#